data_AF-A0A820JU63-F1
#
_entry.id   AF-A0A820JU63-F1
#
_cell.length_a   1.000
_cell.length_b   1.000
_cell.length_c   1.000
_cell.angle_alpha   90.00
_cell.angle_beta   90.00
_cell.angle_gamma   90.00
#
_symmetry.space_group_name_H-M   'P 1'
#
loop_
_entity.id
_entity.type
_entity.pdbx_description
1 polymer ?
#
loop_
_entity_poly.entity_id
_entity_poly.type
_entity_poly.pdbx_seq_one_letter_code
_entity_poly.pdbx_strand_id
1 'polypeptide(L)' 'MKCGIYSPSDCIPRQHLAIIIPFRNREYQLKILLRHLPPFLQRQKRSYRIFVVEQFGNGTFNK' A
#
# COMPACT_ATOMS: atom_id res chain seq x y z
N MET A 1 -4.46 14.23 4.72
CA MET A 1 -3.92 13.28 3.72
C MET A 1 -4.86 12.08 3.63
N LYS A 2 -5.41 11.75 2.46
CA LYS A 2 -6.20 10.52 2.28
C LYS A 2 -5.25 9.33 2.39
N CYS A 3 -5.32 8.59 3.50
CA CYS A 3 -4.49 7.42 3.75
C CYS A 3 -4.66 6.40 2.62
N GLY A 4 -3.56 6.02 1.98
CA GLY A 4 -3.53 4.93 0.99
C GLY A 4 -3.74 5.32 -0.47
N ILE A 5 -3.98 6.59 -0.82
CA ILE A 5 -4.08 7.04 -2.23
C ILE A 5 -3.17 8.24 -2.45
N TYR A 6 -2.34 8.18 -3.49
CA TYR A 6 -1.51 9.29 -3.93
C TYR A 6 -1.55 9.43 -5.45
N SER A 7 -1.64 10.67 -5.90
CA SER A 7 -1.44 11.06 -7.29
C SER A 7 -0.65 12.37 -7.29
N PRO A 8 0.38 12.51 -8.15
CA PRO A 8 1.10 13.77 -8.30
C PRO A 8 0.14 14.86 -8.79
N SER A 9 0.26 16.06 -8.24
CA SER A 9 -0.54 17.24 -8.64
C SER A 9 0.13 18.06 -9.74
N ASP A 10 1.43 17.84 -9.94
CA ASP A 10 2.32 18.58 -10.84
C ASP A 10 2.48 17.89 -12.21
N CYS A 11 1.98 16.66 -12.38
CA CYS A 11 2.07 15.94 -13.64
C CYS A 11 0.95 14.90 -13.81
N ILE A 12 0.70 14.50 -15.07
CA ILE A 12 -0.11 13.33 -15.35
C ILE A 12 0.73 12.08 -15.04
N PRO A 13 0.33 11.24 -14.09
CA PRO A 13 1.10 10.06 -13.71
C PRO A 13 1.20 9.10 -14.89
N ARG A 14 2.41 8.69 -15.24
CA ARG A 14 2.66 7.72 -16.34
C ARG A 14 2.13 6.32 -16.03
N GLN A 15 1.98 5.99 -14.75
CA GLN A 15 1.57 4.67 -14.28
C GLN A 15 0.67 4.80 -13.04
N HIS A 16 -0.36 3.95 -13.00
CA HIS A 16 -1.23 3.75 -11.86
C HIS A 16 -0.91 2.40 -11.22
N LEU A 17 -0.46 2.41 -9.97
CA LEU A 17 0.00 1.22 -9.26
C LEU A 17 -1.01 0.81 -8.18
N ALA A 18 -1.53 -0.42 -8.27
CA ALA A 18 -2.27 -1.05 -7.18
C ALA A 18 -1.29 -1.89 -6.34
N ILE A 19 -1.08 -1.50 -5.08
CA ILE A 19 -0.21 -2.23 -4.14
C ILE A 19 -1.11 -3.08 -3.25
N ILE A 20 -1.03 -4.40 -3.39
CA ILE A 20 -1.80 -5.35 -2.60
C ILE A 20 -0.89 -5.91 -1.50
N ILE A 21 -1.25 -5.65 -0.25
CA ILE A 21 -0.53 -6.14 0.93
C ILE A 21 -1.42 -7.20 1.58
N PRO A 22 -1.12 -8.49 1.41
CA PRO A 22 -1.82 -9.53 2.16
C PRO A 22 -1.42 -9.41 3.64
N PHE A 23 -2.40 -9.41 4.52
CA PHE A 23 -2.22 -9.13 5.94
C PHE A 23 -2.93 -10.18 6.79
N ARG A 24 -2.25 -10.66 7.84
CA ARG A 24 -2.83 -11.52 8.87
C ARG A 24 -2.04 -11.38 10.18
N ASN A 25 -2.67 -10.91 11.26
CA ASN A 25 -2.12 -10.86 12.62
C ASN A 25 -0.68 -10.30 12.73
N ARG A 26 -0.32 -9.30 11.90
CA ARG A 26 1.05 -8.72 11.82
C ARG A 26 1.01 -7.18 11.85
N GLU A 27 0.16 -6.63 12.72
CA GLU A 27 -0.16 -5.19 12.74
C GLU A 27 1.09 -4.30 12.93
N TYR A 28 2.03 -4.76 13.76
CA TYR A 28 3.30 -4.04 13.98
C TYR A 28 4.12 -3.90 12.69
N GLN A 29 4.30 -5.00 11.94
CA GLN A 29 5.03 -4.98 10.67
C GLN A 29 4.31 -4.12 9.62
N LEU A 30 2.97 -4.20 9.57
CA LEU A 30 2.18 -3.37 8.66
C LEU A 30 2.36 -1.88 8.96
N LYS A 31 2.37 -1.47 10.23
CA LYS A 31 2.61 -0.08 10.64
C LYS A 31 3.99 0.41 10.19
N ILE A 32 5.03 -0.42 10.34
CA ILE A 32 6.37 -0.10 9.85
C ILE A 32 6.37 0.04 8.33
N LEU A 33 5.77 -0.91 7.61
CA LEU A 33 5.72 -0.89 6.15
C LEU A 33 5.01 0.37 5.62
N LEU A 34 3.84 0.69 6.16
CA LEU A 34 3.05 1.86 5.78
C LEU A 34 3.72 3.19 6.14
N ARG A 35 4.65 3.22 7.10
CA ARG A 35 5.46 4.40 7.41
C ARG A 35 6.53 4.67 6.33
N HIS A 36 7.12 3.61 5.77
CA HIS A 36 8.23 3.73 4.81
C HIS A 36 7.78 3.77 3.35
N LEU A 37 6.64 3.14 3.00
CA LEU A 37 6.15 3.06 1.63
C LEU A 37 5.84 4.43 1.00
N PRO A 38 5.07 5.33 1.65
CA PRO A 38 4.67 6.60 1.05
C PRO A 38 5.86 7.48 0.62
N PRO A 39 6.87 7.77 1.47
CA PRO A 39 8.00 8.60 1.05
C PRO A 39 8.84 7.91 -0.04
N PHE A 40 8.91 6.58 -0.07
CA PHE A 40 9.58 5.86 -1.15
C PHE A 40 8.87 6.00 -2.50
N LEU A 41 7.55 5.81 -2.53
CA LEU A 41 6.74 5.84 -3.75
C LEU A 41 6.51 7.26 -4.27
N GLN A 42 6.35 8.24 -3.38
CA GLN A 42 6.17 9.65 -3.74
C GLN A 42 7.41 10.22 -4.45
N ARG A 43 8.62 9.82 -4.04
CA ARG A 43 9.87 10.20 -4.74
C ARG A 43 9.89 9.74 -6.20
N GLN A 44 9.14 8.69 -6.54
CA GLN A 44 9.05 8.18 -7.91
C GLN A 44 7.95 8.87 -8.74
N LYS A 45 7.20 9.82 -8.16
CA LYS A 45 6.06 10.54 -8.79
C LYS A 45 5.03 9.61 -9.46
N ARG A 46 4.81 8.41 -8.91
CA ARG A 46 3.84 7.45 -9.42
C ARG A 46 2.50 7.63 -8.73
N SER A 47 1.39 7.48 -9.46
CA SER A 47 0.10 7.37 -8.81
C SER A 47 -0.05 5.96 -8.24
N TYR A 48 -0.42 5.84 -6.97
CA TYR A 48 -0.60 4.54 -6.33
C TYR A 48 -1.79 4.50 -5.39
N ARG A 49 -2.32 3.30 -5.20
CA ARG A 49 -3.31 2.96 -4.18
C ARG A 49 -2.87 1.72 -3.42
N ILE A 50 -2.89 1.79 -2.10
CA ILE A 50 -2.53 0.67 -1.22
C ILE A 50 -3.81 -0.01 -0.75
N PHE A 51 -3.88 -1.33 -0.94
CA PHE A 51 -4.94 -2.20 -0.47
C PHE A 51 -4.35 -3.18 0.53
N VAL A 52 -4.79 -3.11 1.78
CA VAL A 52 -4.47 -4.12 2.78
C VAL A 52 -5.58 -5.15 2.75
N VAL A 53 -5.25 -6.37 2.35
CA VAL A 53 -6.22 -7.47 2.23
C VAL A 53 -6.04 -8.38 3.44
N GLU A 54 -7.00 -8.30 4.37
CA GLU A 54 -7.00 -9.12 5.57
C GLU A 54 -7.52 -10.53 5.24
N GLN A 55 -6.71 -11.54 5.56
CA GLN A 55 -7.15 -12.93 5.45
C GLN A 55 -7.89 -13.32 6.73
N PHE A 56 -9.23 -13.38 6.65
CA PHE A 56 -10.07 -13.90 7.73
C PHE A 56 -9.96 -15.43 7.82
N GLY A 57 -9.67 -15.95 9.02
CA GLY A 57 -9.70 -17.39 9.33
C GLY A 57 -8.37 -17.96 9.87
N ASN A 58 -8.47 -19.17 10.45
CA ASN A 58 -7.32 -19.92 10.99
C ASN A 58 -6.63 -20.84 9.98
N GLY A 59 -7.12 -20.92 8.74
CA GLY A 59 -6.54 -21.76 7.67
C GLY A 59 -5.13 -21.34 7.26
N THR A 60 -4.50 -22.06 6.34
CA THR A 60 -3.17 -21.74 5.82
C THR A 60 -3.16 -20.38 5.10
N PHE A 61 -2.06 -19.64 5.19
CA PHE A 61 -1.89 -18.38 4.44
C PHE A 61 -1.84 -18.67 2.93
N ASN A 62 -2.61 -17.95 2.12
CA ASN A 62 -2.82 -18.19 0.67
C ASN A 62 -3.32 -19.61 0.34
N LYS A 63 -4.62 -19.84 0.49
CA LYS A 63 -5.31 -21.01 -0.09
C LYS A 63 -6.44 -20.53 -0.99
#